data_AF-A0A1G8C5Q2-F1
#
_entry.id   AF-A0A1G8C5Q2-F1
#
_cell.length_a   1.000
_cell.length_b   1.000
_cell.length_c   1.000
_cell.angle_alpha   90.00
_cell.angle_beta   90.00
_cell.angle_gamma   90.00
#
_symmetry.space_group_name_H-M   'P 1'
#
loop_
_entity.id
_entity.type
_entity.pdbx_description
1 polymer ?
#
loop_
_entity_poly.entity_id
_entity_poly.type
_entity_poly.pdbx_seq_one_letter_code
_entity_poly.pdbx_strand_id
1 'polypeptide(L)'
;MKEEREQETTLQLGVVQKVVPIGIGTRVCIDTADILTPTEGVLVGNTGHGYMLVLSENRSTDTYPPRPFRINAGGIHQYIYLRGKTSYLSEMRGGGTLYVYNGTHVKEVPIGRVKMEKRELVRVEMETDGVHISSTLQYADSVSFLEKDGTIVSVKELSEGTEIYCCIDEPGRHLGEKIKEEIREY
;
A
#
# COMPACT_ATOMS: atom_id res chain seq x y z
N MET A 1 -12.61 28.56 -11.72
CA MET A 1 -12.29 27.30 -11.03
C MET A 1 -10.82 27.06 -11.28
N LYS A 2 -9.97 27.10 -10.23
CA LYS A 2 -8.54 26.83 -10.40
C LYS A 2 -8.40 25.33 -10.60
N GLU A 3 -7.89 24.92 -11.76
CA GLU A 3 -7.37 23.56 -11.96
C GLU A 3 -6.29 23.33 -10.90
N GLU A 4 -6.58 22.49 -9.93
CA GLU A 4 -5.55 21.93 -9.06
C GLU A 4 -4.59 21.16 -9.97
N ARG A 5 -3.34 21.62 -10.07
CA ARG A 5 -2.30 20.84 -10.72
C ARG A 5 -2.27 19.47 -10.05
N GLU A 6 -2.63 18.44 -10.81
CA GLU A 6 -2.54 17.06 -10.38
C GLU A 6 -1.10 16.80 -9.92
N GLN A 7 -0.91 16.46 -8.65
CA GLN A 7 0.42 16.09 -8.16
C GLN A 7 0.80 14.76 -8.81
N GLU A 8 1.85 14.79 -9.62
CA GLU A 8 2.45 13.60 -10.19
C GLU A 8 3.02 12.75 -9.03
N THR A 9 2.54 11.52 -8.91
CA THR A 9 3.00 10.59 -7.87
C THR A 9 4.30 9.96 -8.35
N THR A 10 5.44 10.44 -7.83
CA THR A 10 6.74 9.83 -8.11
C THR A 10 6.95 8.62 -7.22
N LEU A 11 7.16 7.46 -7.84
CA LEU A 11 7.58 6.25 -7.15
C LEU A 11 9.10 6.14 -7.18
N GLN A 12 9.66 5.66 -6.09
CA GLN A 12 11.09 5.44 -5.93
C GLN A 12 11.37 4.15 -5.17
N LEU A 13 12.63 3.75 -5.13
CA LEU A 13 13.05 2.57 -4.40
C LEU A 13 13.38 2.94 -2.96
N GLY A 14 13.07 2.03 -2.04
CA GLY A 14 13.70 2.03 -0.74
C GLY A 14 14.09 0.63 -0.32
N VAL A 15 14.96 0.61 0.67
CA VAL A 15 15.62 -0.61 1.13
C VAL A 15 14.90 -1.11 2.38
N VAL A 16 14.37 -2.32 2.32
CA VAL A 16 13.79 -3.00 3.48
C VAL A 16 14.86 -3.13 4.56
N GLN A 17 14.53 -2.64 5.75
CA GLN A 17 15.37 -2.70 6.94
C GLN A 17 14.97 -3.88 7.82
N LYS A 18 13.67 -4.08 8.03
CA LYS A 18 13.16 -5.11 8.94
C LYS A 18 11.82 -5.66 8.50
N VAL A 19 11.59 -6.93 8.82
CA VAL A 19 10.32 -7.64 8.66
C VAL A 19 10.03 -8.35 9.98
N VAL A 20 9.10 -7.83 10.77
CA VAL A 20 8.88 -8.25 12.18
C VAL A 20 7.46 -8.74 12.37
N PRO A 21 7.23 -10.00 12.78
CA PRO A 21 5.89 -10.47 13.16
C PRO A 21 5.32 -9.65 14.33
N ILE A 22 4.06 -9.24 14.23
CA ILE A 22 3.38 -8.44 15.28
C ILE A 22 2.10 -9.10 15.82
N GLY A 23 1.82 -10.34 15.39
CA GLY A 23 0.71 -11.16 15.85
C GLY A 23 -0.61 -10.89 15.13
N ILE A 24 -1.72 -11.30 15.75
CA ILE A 24 -3.06 -11.27 15.15
C ILE A 24 -3.67 -9.87 15.21
N GLY A 25 -4.02 -9.31 14.05
CA GLY A 25 -4.69 -8.02 13.94
C GLY A 25 -5.73 -7.98 12.84
N THR A 26 -6.48 -6.88 12.78
CA THR A 26 -7.49 -6.68 11.73
C THR A 26 -6.81 -6.09 10.48
N ARG A 27 -6.89 -6.82 9.37
CA ARG A 27 -6.47 -6.33 8.05
C ARG A 27 -7.65 -5.82 7.24
N VAL A 28 -7.35 -5.05 6.20
CA VAL A 28 -8.27 -4.58 5.17
C VAL A 28 -7.85 -5.18 3.84
N CYS A 29 -8.82 -5.76 3.16
CA CYS A 29 -8.74 -6.29 1.80
C CYS A 29 -9.66 -5.46 0.92
N ILE A 30 -9.17 -5.01 -0.23
CA ILE A 30 -9.96 -4.26 -1.20
C ILE A 30 -10.15 -5.14 -2.43
N ASP A 31 -11.41 -5.39 -2.78
CA ASP A 31 -11.79 -6.06 -4.03
C ASP A 31 -12.29 -4.97 -5.01
N THR A 32 -11.60 -4.81 -6.13
CA THR A 32 -12.00 -3.93 -7.23
C THR A 32 -13.12 -4.56 -8.05
N ALA A 33 -13.88 -3.73 -8.77
CA ALA A 33 -14.83 -4.18 -9.79
C ALA A 33 -14.19 -4.19 -11.20
N ASP A 34 -12.87 -4.41 -11.26
CA ASP A 34 -12.08 -4.56 -12.48
C ASP A 34 -10.88 -5.50 -12.23
N ILE A 35 -10.23 -5.94 -13.31
CA ILE A 35 -9.05 -6.80 -13.28
C ILE A 35 -7.79 -5.93 -13.25
N LEU A 36 -6.93 -6.18 -12.27
CA LEU A 36 -5.63 -5.54 -12.13
C LEU A 36 -4.55 -6.37 -12.80
N THR A 37 -3.51 -5.72 -13.33
CA THR A 37 -2.32 -6.40 -13.83
C THR A 37 -1.42 -6.86 -12.68
N PRO A 38 -0.45 -7.75 -12.93
CA PRO A 38 0.43 -8.26 -11.88
C PRO A 38 1.27 -7.20 -11.16
N THR A 39 1.51 -6.04 -11.78
CA THR A 39 2.28 -4.94 -11.22
C THR A 39 1.41 -3.81 -10.67
N GLU A 40 0.09 -3.90 -10.84
CA GLU A 40 -0.85 -2.92 -10.28
C GLU A 40 -1.15 -3.21 -8.81
N GLY A 41 -1.06 -2.15 -8.00
CA GLY A 41 -1.23 -2.20 -6.56
C GLY A 41 -1.66 -0.87 -5.96
N VAL A 42 -1.65 -0.78 -4.63
CA VAL A 42 -1.98 0.42 -3.86
C VAL A 42 -0.79 0.86 -3.02
N LEU A 43 -0.76 2.15 -2.71
CA LEU A 43 0.24 2.75 -1.83
C LEU A 43 -0.34 2.83 -0.41
N VAL A 44 0.28 2.10 0.53
CA VAL A 44 -0.16 2.03 1.93
C VAL A 44 0.99 2.22 2.91
N GLY A 45 0.71 2.77 4.09
CA GLY A 45 1.72 3.08 5.09
C GLY A 45 1.10 3.35 6.46
N ASN A 46 1.87 3.09 7.51
CA ASN A 46 1.43 3.29 8.89
C ASN A 46 1.30 4.79 9.26
N THR A 47 2.05 5.66 8.59
CA THR A 47 2.16 7.09 8.88
C THR A 47 2.05 7.92 7.60
N GLY A 48 1.92 9.24 7.74
CA GLY A 48 1.91 10.17 6.60
C GLY A 48 3.28 10.42 5.95
N HIS A 49 4.35 9.76 6.42
CA HIS A 49 5.72 9.93 5.92
C HIS A 49 6.00 9.20 4.61
N GLY A 50 5.16 8.21 4.27
CA GLY A 50 5.29 7.50 3.01
C GLY A 50 4.57 6.16 2.99
N TYR A 51 4.62 5.54 1.82
CA TYR A 51 3.78 4.40 1.46
C TYR A 51 4.56 3.37 0.65
N MET A 52 4.30 2.09 0.89
CA MET A 52 4.82 0.96 0.11
C MET A 52 3.84 0.56 -0.99
N LEU A 53 4.34 0.19 -2.17
CA LEU A 53 3.51 -0.34 -3.25
C LEU A 53 3.15 -1.82 -3.00
N VAL A 54 1.93 -2.06 -2.53
CA VAL A 54 1.39 -3.40 -2.29
C VAL A 54 0.56 -3.86 -3.48
N LEU A 55 1.00 -4.94 -4.12
CA LEU A 55 0.44 -5.43 -5.37
C LEU A 55 -0.84 -6.24 -5.17
N SER A 56 -1.60 -6.34 -6.26
CA SER A 56 -2.76 -7.23 -6.36
C SER A 56 -2.39 -8.71 -6.27
N GLU A 57 -3.34 -9.52 -5.82
CA GLU A 57 -3.28 -10.98 -5.64
C GLU A 57 -3.38 -11.70 -7.00
N ASN A 58 -2.50 -11.31 -7.93
CA ASN A 58 -2.50 -11.78 -9.32
C ASN A 58 -1.81 -13.13 -9.53
N ARG A 59 -1.29 -13.75 -8.46
CA ARG A 59 -0.44 -14.95 -8.54
C ARG A 59 -1.16 -16.16 -7.96
N SER A 60 -1.02 -17.29 -8.64
CA SER A 60 -1.36 -18.59 -8.05
C SER A 60 -0.43 -18.85 -6.88
N THR A 61 -1.00 -19.33 -5.78
CA THR A 61 -0.22 -19.90 -4.69
C THR A 61 -0.51 -21.39 -4.63
N ASP A 62 0.26 -22.14 -3.84
CA ASP A 62 -0.01 -23.56 -3.59
C ASP A 62 -1.39 -23.84 -2.97
N THR A 63 -2.04 -22.79 -2.45
CA THR A 63 -3.28 -22.92 -1.65
C THR A 63 -4.51 -22.27 -2.27
N TYR A 64 -4.38 -21.37 -3.25
CA TYR A 64 -5.52 -20.75 -3.93
C TYR A 64 -5.16 -20.17 -5.31
N PRO A 65 -6.15 -20.12 -6.23
CA PRO A 65 -5.99 -19.46 -7.54
C PRO A 65 -5.85 -17.94 -7.39
N PRO A 66 -5.30 -17.25 -8.41
CA PRO A 66 -5.16 -15.80 -8.41
C PRO A 66 -6.52 -15.12 -8.34
N ARG A 67 -6.55 -13.97 -7.67
CA ARG A 67 -7.68 -13.06 -7.59
C ARG A 67 -7.21 -11.69 -8.07
N PRO A 68 -7.15 -11.48 -9.40
CA PRO A 68 -6.51 -10.29 -9.97
C PRO A 68 -7.28 -8.99 -9.69
N PHE A 69 -8.46 -9.07 -9.06
CA PHE A 69 -9.25 -7.94 -8.59
C PHE A 69 -9.01 -7.62 -7.10
N ARG A 70 -8.16 -8.36 -6.40
CA ARG A 70 -8.01 -8.28 -4.94
C ARG A 70 -6.66 -7.69 -4.56
N ILE A 71 -6.65 -6.81 -3.57
CA ILE A 71 -5.45 -6.31 -2.92
C ILE A 71 -5.57 -6.48 -1.40
N ASN A 72 -4.56 -7.12 -0.79
CA ASN A 72 -4.45 -7.27 0.65
C ASN A 72 -3.75 -6.03 1.24
N ALA A 73 -4.48 -4.91 1.31
CA ALA A 73 -3.94 -3.57 1.54
C ALA A 73 -3.24 -3.34 2.89
N GLY A 74 -3.53 -4.14 3.92
CA GLY A 74 -2.77 -4.12 5.19
C GLY A 74 -3.61 -3.83 6.42
N GLY A 75 -3.00 -3.32 7.49
CA GLY A 75 -3.64 -3.11 8.79
C GLY A 75 -4.73 -2.04 8.76
N ILE A 76 -5.80 -2.22 9.53
CA ILE A 76 -6.96 -1.30 9.56
C ILE A 76 -6.61 0.16 9.89
N HIS A 77 -5.52 0.40 10.61
CA HIS A 77 -5.07 1.72 11.04
C HIS A 77 -4.25 2.47 9.98
N GLN A 78 -3.76 1.78 8.95
CA GLN A 78 -2.87 2.39 7.96
C GLN A 78 -3.61 3.40 7.10
N TYR A 79 -2.84 4.33 6.54
CA TYR A 79 -3.28 5.17 5.45
C TYR A 79 -3.16 4.44 4.10
N ILE A 80 -4.04 4.81 3.18
CA ILE A 80 -3.91 4.58 1.75
C ILE A 80 -3.77 5.93 1.04
N TYR A 81 -2.82 6.01 0.11
CA TYR A 81 -2.61 7.20 -0.70
C TYR A 81 -3.50 7.18 -1.96
N LEU A 82 -4.21 8.28 -2.16
CA LEU A 82 -5.22 8.49 -3.19
C LEU A 82 -4.86 9.76 -3.99
N ARG A 83 -3.74 9.70 -4.73
CA ARG A 83 -3.31 10.72 -5.69
C ARG A 83 -3.36 12.15 -5.12
N GLY A 84 -2.51 12.43 -4.13
CA GLY A 84 -2.40 13.73 -3.45
C GLY A 84 -3.25 13.84 -2.18
N LYS A 85 -4.12 12.86 -1.90
CA LYS A 85 -4.91 12.74 -0.68
C LYS A 85 -4.59 11.43 0.05
N THR A 86 -4.95 11.35 1.32
CA THR A 86 -4.81 10.15 2.15
C THR A 86 -6.12 9.87 2.86
N SER A 87 -6.40 8.60 3.12
CA SER A 87 -7.55 8.15 3.93
C SER A 87 -7.13 6.93 4.74
N TYR A 88 -7.79 6.67 5.87
CA TYR A 88 -7.56 5.43 6.59
C TYR A 88 -8.12 4.24 5.80
N LEU A 89 -7.44 3.11 5.82
CA LEU A 89 -7.97 1.86 5.25
C LEU A 89 -9.31 1.46 5.90
N SER A 90 -9.54 1.86 7.16
CA SER A 90 -10.80 1.67 7.88
C SER A 90 -11.99 2.45 7.30
N GLU A 91 -11.74 3.48 6.50
CA GLU A 91 -12.76 4.37 5.91
C GLU A 91 -13.14 3.95 4.49
N MET A 92 -12.33 3.12 3.83
CA MET A 92 -12.60 2.65 2.47
C MET A 92 -13.93 1.86 2.42
N ARG A 93 -14.76 2.14 1.41
CA ARG A 93 -16.06 1.47 1.20
C ARG A 93 -16.23 1.04 -0.26
N GLY A 94 -17.05 0.01 -0.47
CA GLY A 94 -17.54 -0.34 -1.80
C GLY A 94 -18.37 0.79 -2.41
N GLY A 95 -18.33 0.91 -3.73
CA GLY A 95 -18.92 2.03 -4.47
C GLY A 95 -18.03 3.28 -4.54
N GLY A 96 -16.89 3.30 -3.84
CA GLY A 96 -15.89 4.34 -3.97
C GLY A 96 -14.91 4.12 -5.12
N THR A 97 -13.98 5.05 -5.30
CA THR A 97 -12.88 4.98 -6.29
C THR A 97 -11.57 4.64 -5.60
N LEU A 98 -10.79 3.76 -6.21
CA LEU A 98 -9.43 3.40 -5.83
C LEU A 98 -8.44 3.92 -6.88
N TYR A 99 -7.30 4.40 -6.44
CA TYR A 99 -6.16 4.66 -7.31
C TYR A 99 -5.20 3.49 -7.22
N VAL A 100 -4.88 2.86 -8.37
CA VAL A 100 -3.89 1.79 -8.45
C VAL A 100 -2.70 2.23 -9.28
N TYR A 101 -1.52 1.79 -8.86
CA TYR A 101 -0.22 2.22 -9.35
C TYR A 101 0.55 1.02 -9.89
N ASN A 102 1.28 1.18 -10.99
CA ASN A 102 2.06 0.10 -11.61
C ASN A 102 3.57 0.35 -11.67
N GLY A 103 4.08 1.28 -10.87
CA GLY A 103 5.48 1.75 -10.91
C GLY A 103 5.68 3.03 -11.73
N THR A 104 4.85 3.26 -12.75
CA THR A 104 5.03 4.40 -13.69
C THR A 104 3.74 5.19 -13.97
N HIS A 105 2.60 4.53 -13.88
CA HIS A 105 1.29 5.10 -14.17
C HIS A 105 0.34 4.85 -13.00
N VAL A 106 -0.67 5.72 -12.92
CA VAL A 106 -1.81 5.59 -12.02
C VAL A 106 -3.08 5.46 -12.84
N LYS A 107 -4.02 4.62 -12.39
CA LYS A 107 -5.38 4.55 -12.94
C LYS A 107 -6.42 4.50 -11.83
N GLU A 108 -7.62 4.96 -12.16
CA GLU A 108 -8.79 4.89 -11.28
C GLU A 108 -9.57 3.60 -11.52
N VAL A 109 -9.98 2.94 -10.44
CA VAL A 109 -10.73 1.68 -10.48
C VAL A 109 -11.86 1.70 -9.44
N PRO A 110 -13.09 1.29 -9.78
CA PRO A 110 -14.18 1.19 -8.81
C PRO A 110 -13.92 0.11 -7.75
N ILE A 111 -14.26 0.41 -6.49
CA ILE A 111 -14.21 -0.56 -5.39
C ILE A 111 -15.51 -1.35 -5.37
N GLY A 112 -15.43 -2.66 -5.57
CA GLY A 112 -16.59 -3.56 -5.43
C GLY A 112 -16.89 -3.85 -3.96
N ARG A 113 -15.87 -4.23 -3.17
CA ARG A 113 -16.03 -4.61 -1.77
C ARG A 113 -14.79 -4.29 -0.95
N VAL A 114 -14.99 -3.89 0.30
CA VAL A 114 -13.94 -3.87 1.33
C VAL A 114 -14.24 -4.95 2.36
N LYS A 115 -13.26 -5.81 2.63
CA LYS A 115 -13.37 -6.90 3.61
C LYS A 115 -12.37 -6.70 4.73
N MET A 116 -12.84 -6.77 5.97
CA MET A 116 -11.99 -6.66 7.16
C MET A 116 -12.07 -7.95 7.97
N GLU A 117 -10.92 -8.51 8.35
CA GLU A 117 -10.84 -9.76 9.11
C GLU A 117 -9.56 -9.87 9.93
N LYS A 118 -9.55 -10.74 10.94
CA LYS A 118 -8.35 -11.04 11.74
C LYS A 118 -7.39 -11.95 10.97
N ARG A 119 -6.10 -11.63 10.96
CA ARG A 119 -4.99 -12.44 10.40
C ARG A 119 -3.70 -12.20 11.18
N GLU A 120 -2.75 -13.12 11.05
CA GLU A 120 -1.36 -12.88 11.41
C GLU A 120 -0.79 -11.73 10.58
N LEU A 121 -0.17 -10.77 11.27
CA LEU A 121 0.39 -9.58 10.67
C LEU A 121 1.91 -9.50 10.89
N VAL A 122 2.56 -8.81 9.96
CA VAL A 122 3.97 -8.47 9.98
C VAL A 122 4.12 -6.98 9.77
N ARG A 123 5.07 -6.34 10.46
CA ARG A 123 5.50 -4.97 10.20
C ARG A 123 6.73 -5.00 9.31
N VAL A 124 6.63 -4.40 8.14
CA VAL A 124 7.74 -4.13 7.23
C VAL A 124 8.19 -2.70 7.49
N GLU A 125 9.49 -2.50 7.64
CA GLU A 125 10.15 -1.20 7.76
C GLU A 125 11.16 -1.04 6.65
N MET A 126 11.22 0.13 6.05
CA MET A 126 12.16 0.48 5.00
C MET A 126 12.68 1.90 5.16
N GLU A 127 13.80 2.18 4.49
CA GLU A 127 14.37 3.51 4.40
C GLU A 127 14.51 3.92 2.92
N THR A 128 14.20 5.18 2.63
CA THR A 128 14.41 5.80 1.32
C THR A 128 14.70 7.28 1.52
N ASP A 129 15.78 7.79 0.92
CA ASP A 129 16.23 9.19 1.06
C ASP A 129 16.27 9.72 2.51
N GLY A 130 16.65 8.87 3.47
CA GLY A 130 16.68 9.21 4.90
C GLY A 130 15.31 9.30 5.59
N VAL A 131 14.23 8.93 4.90
CA VAL A 131 12.87 8.81 5.43
C VAL A 131 12.58 7.36 5.79
N HIS A 132 12.10 7.15 7.01
CA HIS A 132 11.61 5.86 7.47
C HIS A 132 10.14 5.68 7.05
N ILE A 133 9.85 4.56 6.39
CA ILE A 133 8.50 4.17 6.00
C ILE A 133 8.21 2.80 6.60
N SER A 134 7.00 2.60 7.08
CA SER A 134 6.58 1.29 7.57
C SER A 134 5.16 0.93 7.13
N SER A 135 4.90 -0.37 6.97
CA SER A 135 3.56 -0.92 6.75
C SER A 135 3.36 -2.19 7.58
N THR A 136 2.22 -2.29 8.22
CA THR A 136 1.66 -3.50 8.81
C THR A 136 0.79 -4.25 7.79
N LEU A 137 1.22 -5.46 7.43
CA LEU A 137 0.64 -6.26 6.35
C LEU A 137 0.29 -7.66 6.82
N GLN A 138 -0.60 -8.35 6.10
CA GLN A 138 -0.86 -9.77 6.38
C GLN A 138 0.39 -10.59 6.06
N TYR A 139 0.77 -11.52 6.94
CA TYR A 139 1.80 -12.50 6.63
C TYR A 139 1.24 -13.64 5.76
N ALA A 140 1.29 -13.47 4.42
CA ALA A 140 0.81 -14.45 3.45
C ALA A 140 1.38 -14.22 2.04
N ASP A 141 1.44 -15.27 1.22
CA ASP A 141 1.94 -15.21 -0.16
C ASP A 141 1.12 -14.29 -1.09
N SER A 142 -0.10 -13.94 -0.71
CA SER A 142 -0.97 -12.98 -1.43
C SER A 142 -0.63 -11.51 -1.19
N VAL A 143 0.38 -11.21 -0.39
CA VAL A 143 0.91 -9.86 -0.22
C VAL A 143 2.27 -9.83 -0.91
N SER A 144 2.42 -8.96 -1.91
CA SER A 144 3.63 -8.89 -2.71
C SER A 144 3.99 -7.44 -3.06
N PHE A 145 5.25 -7.24 -3.44
CA PHE A 145 5.82 -5.93 -3.78
C PHE A 145 6.54 -5.99 -5.12
N LEU A 146 6.68 -4.84 -5.77
CA LEU A 146 7.47 -4.72 -6.99
C LEU A 146 8.93 -4.40 -6.62
N GLU A 147 9.87 -5.21 -7.10
CA GLU A 147 11.30 -4.98 -6.95
C GLU A 147 11.88 -4.09 -8.06
N LYS A 148 13.09 -3.59 -7.84
CA LYS A 148 13.86 -2.75 -8.77
C LYS A 148 14.02 -3.33 -10.17
N ASP A 149 14.22 -4.64 -10.29
CA ASP A 149 14.41 -5.33 -11.57
C ASP A 149 13.08 -5.70 -12.26
N GLY A 150 11.95 -5.28 -11.68
CA GLY A 150 10.61 -5.58 -12.17
C GLY A 150 10.08 -6.95 -11.75
N THR A 151 10.84 -7.71 -10.96
CA THR A 151 10.35 -8.94 -10.34
C THR A 151 9.42 -8.63 -9.17
N ILE A 152 8.73 -9.67 -8.69
CA ILE A 152 7.79 -9.56 -7.59
C ILE A 152 8.21 -10.49 -6.46
N VAL A 153 8.31 -9.92 -5.27
CA VAL A 153 8.63 -10.62 -4.02
C VAL A 153 7.41 -10.68 -3.12
N SER A 154 7.15 -11.85 -2.54
CA SER A 154 6.10 -12.00 -1.53
C SER A 154 6.57 -11.47 -0.17
N VAL A 155 5.66 -11.04 0.70
CA VAL A 155 6.02 -10.62 2.06
C VAL A 155 6.67 -11.73 2.88
N LYS A 156 6.45 -13.00 2.50
CA LYS A 156 7.05 -14.18 3.14
C LYS A 156 8.50 -14.40 2.75
N GLU A 157 8.92 -13.89 1.60
CA GLU A 157 10.28 -13.97 1.07
C GLU A 157 11.04 -12.64 1.22
N LEU A 158 10.34 -11.58 1.64
CA LEU A 158 10.93 -10.26 1.84
C LEU A 158 11.97 -10.30 2.97
N SER A 159 13.13 -9.70 2.73
CA SER A 159 14.24 -9.69 3.67
C SER A 159 14.95 -8.33 3.70
N GLU A 160 15.80 -8.13 4.70
CA GLU A 160 16.64 -6.93 4.79
C GLU A 160 17.52 -6.79 3.55
N GLY A 161 17.60 -5.58 3.01
CA GLY A 161 18.34 -5.27 1.78
C GLY A 161 17.53 -5.35 0.49
N THR A 162 16.30 -5.92 0.51
CA THR A 162 15.44 -5.93 -0.68
C THR A 162 15.04 -4.49 -1.06
N GLU A 163 15.20 -4.12 -2.33
CA GLU A 163 14.80 -2.82 -2.87
C GLU A 163 13.40 -2.90 -3.50
N ILE A 164 12.41 -2.23 -2.91
CA ILE A 164 11.02 -2.24 -3.38
C ILE A 164 10.50 -0.82 -3.66
N TYR A 165 9.49 -0.72 -4.53
CA TYR A 165 8.85 0.56 -4.85
C TYR A 165 8.01 1.12 -3.70
N CYS A 166 8.16 2.42 -3.47
CA CYS A 166 7.49 3.21 -2.45
C CYS A 166 7.26 4.64 -2.94
N CYS A 167 6.58 5.43 -2.12
CA CYS A 167 6.36 6.87 -2.31
C CYS A 167 6.59 7.58 -0.99
N ILE A 168 7.43 8.62 -0.97
CA ILE A 168 7.57 9.52 0.19
C ILE A 168 6.42 10.53 0.15
N ASP A 169 5.87 10.86 1.32
CA ASP A 169 4.94 11.97 1.50
C ASP A 169 5.34 12.77 2.74
N GLU A 170 4.76 13.97 2.89
CA GLU A 170 4.96 14.79 4.07
C GLU A 170 3.76 14.65 5.02
N PRO A 171 3.97 14.33 6.31
CA PRO A 171 2.90 14.33 7.30
C PRO A 171 2.34 15.75 7.48
N GLY A 172 1.14 15.86 8.06
CA GLY A 172 0.43 17.13 8.17
C GLY A 172 -0.75 17.20 7.19
N ARG A 173 -1.61 16.18 7.16
CA ARG A 173 -2.85 16.24 6.38
C ARG A 173 -4.05 16.15 7.30
N HIS A 174 -4.92 17.16 7.29
CA HIS A 174 -6.21 17.13 7.96
C HIS A 174 -7.29 16.97 6.88
N LEU A 175 -8.12 15.92 6.98
CA LEU A 175 -9.14 15.59 5.97
C LEU A 175 -8.57 15.41 4.54
N GLY A 176 -7.34 14.92 4.41
CA GLY A 176 -6.67 14.67 3.13
C GLY A 176 -5.99 15.91 2.52
N GLU A 177 -6.17 17.10 3.10
CA GLU A 177 -5.53 18.34 2.64
C GLU A 177 -4.29 18.67 3.48
N LYS A 178 -3.21 19.13 2.82
CA LYS A 178 -1.92 19.44 3.47
C LYS A 178 -2.04 20.71 4.33
N ILE A 179 -1.95 20.56 5.64
CA ILE A 179 -1.89 21.64 6.62
C ILE A 179 -0.54 21.58 7.32
N LYS A 180 0.11 22.73 7.50
CA LYS A 180 1.31 22.81 8.35
C LYS A 180 0.88 22.64 9.82
N GLU A 181 0.94 21.41 10.33
CA GLU A 181 0.71 21.07 11.73
C GLU A 181 1.91 20.29 12.30
N GLU A 182 2.15 20.40 13.61
CA GLU A 182 3.14 19.56 14.30
C GLU A 182 2.51 18.18 14.57
N ILE A 183 2.76 17.22 13.68
CA ILE A 183 2.31 15.84 13.81
C ILE A 183 3.47 14.96 14.30
N ARG A 184 3.19 14.10 15.28
CA ARG A 184 4.11 13.05 15.75
C ARG A 184 3.43 11.69 15.63
N GLU A 185 3.97 10.84 14.76
CA GLU A 185 3.56 9.44 14.54
C GLU A 185 4.78 8.53 14.82
N TYR A 186 4.55 7.28 15.28
CA TYR A 186 5.59 6.34 15.73
C TYR A 186 5.37 4.94 15.13
#